data_AF-A0A9Q6F2D1-F1
#
_entry.id   AF-A0A9Q6F2D1-F1
#
_cell.length_a   1.000
_cell.length_b   1.000
_cell.length_c   1.000
_cell.angle_alpha   90.00
_cell.angle_beta   90.00
_cell.angle_gamma   90.00
#
_symmetry.space_group_name_H-M   'P 1'
#
loop_
_entity.id
_entity.type
_entity.pdbx_description
1 polymer ?
#
loop_
_entity_poly.entity_id
_entity_poly.type
_entity_poly.pdbx_seq_one_letter_code
_entity_poly.pdbx_strand_id
1 'polypeptide(L)'
;MLKDKNKIIKSIEKINKLEEGLALFEEGDEEYLSVLVKIQRIYDEISDTALECFKEMTTKIRKTGQKRIVKGIDQLPHTIRNSVNDQMDEIKRELFK
;
A
#
# COMPACT_ATOMS: atom_id res chain seq x y z
N MET A 1 -2.39 3.34 8.51
CA MET A 1 -3.00 4.30 7.55
C MET A 1 -3.55 5.57 8.20
N LEU A 2 -4.67 5.59 8.95
CA LEU A 2 -5.18 6.87 9.51
C LEU A 2 -4.18 7.51 10.49
N LYS A 3 -3.55 6.69 11.33
CA LYS A 3 -2.49 7.10 12.25
C LYS A 3 -1.29 7.72 11.52
N ASP A 4 -0.85 7.10 10.43
CA ASP A 4 0.34 7.54 9.68
C ASP A 4 0.06 8.77 8.83
N LYS A 5 -1.15 8.88 8.27
CA LYS A 5 -1.65 10.12 7.67
C LYS A 5 -1.62 11.27 8.68
N ASN A 6 -2.10 11.04 9.90
CA ASN A 6 -2.08 12.06 10.95
C ASN A 6 -0.65 12.43 11.39
N LYS A 7 0.29 11.49 11.34
CA LYS A 7 1.72 11.80 11.57
C LYS A 7 2.27 12.71 10.49
N ILE A 8 2.04 12.40 9.21
CA ILE A 8 2.51 13.21 8.08
C ILE A 8 1.93 14.63 8.16
N ILE A 9 0.62 14.78 8.44
CA ILE A 9 -0.01 16.09 8.61
C ILE A 9 0.66 16.90 9.71
N LYS A 10 0.90 16.29 10.89
CA LYS A 10 1.60 16.95 11.99
C LYS A 10 3.04 17.34 11.64
N SER A 11 3.74 16.53 10.84
CA SER A 11 5.08 16.86 10.36
C SER A 11 5.06 18.06 9.41
N ILE A 12 4.08 18.14 8.51
CA ILE A 12 3.88 19.30 7.63
C ILE A 12 3.58 20.57 8.45
N GLU A 13 2.71 20.49 9.45
CA GLU A 13 2.42 21.61 10.35
C GLU A 13 3.68 22.12 11.09
N LYS A 14 4.60 21.22 11.44
CA LYS A 14 5.89 21.60 12.05
C LYS A 14 6.82 22.27 11.04
N ILE A 15 6.87 21.77 9.81
CA ILE A 15 7.66 22.38 8.73
C ILE A 15 7.20 23.81 8.50
N ASN A 16 5.89 24.05 8.33
CA ASN A 16 5.35 25.40 8.10
C ASN A 16 5.76 26.38 9.20
N LYS A 17 5.74 25.96 10.47
CA LYS A 17 6.18 26.80 11.59
C LYS A 17 7.68 27.10 11.58
N LEU A 18 8.49 26.15 11.13
CA LEU A 18 9.93 26.34 10.99
C LEU A 18 10.25 27.27 9.81
N GLU A 19 9.51 27.13 8.70
CA GLU A 19 9.62 28.01 7.53
C GLU A 19 9.26 29.46 7.88
N GLU A 20 8.19 29.69 8.66
CA GLU A 20 7.87 31.02 9.20
C GLU A 20 9.02 31.58 10.05
N GLY A 21 9.69 30.72 10.83
CA GLY A 21 10.83 31.09 11.67
C GLY A 21 12.10 31.45 10.89
N LEU A 22 12.26 30.97 9.65
CA LEU A 22 13.42 31.32 8.80
C LEU A 22 13.48 32.82 8.50
N ALA A 23 12.34 33.50 8.42
CA ALA A 23 12.26 34.94 8.16
C ALA A 23 12.88 35.81 9.29
N LEU A 24 13.22 35.20 10.43
CA LEU A 24 13.85 35.88 11.56
C LEU A 24 15.38 35.93 11.48
N PHE A 25 15.99 35.24 10.51
CA PHE A 25 17.43 35.07 10.38
C PHE A 25 17.88 35.41 8.95
N GLU A 26 19.12 35.86 8.78
CA GLU A 26 19.73 36.01 7.46
C GLU A 26 20.19 34.64 6.92
N GLU A 27 20.18 34.43 5.60
CA GLU A 27 20.53 33.13 5.00
C GLU A 27 21.95 32.63 5.35
N GLY A 28 22.84 33.55 5.72
CA GLY A 28 24.21 33.24 6.14
C GLY A 28 24.35 32.88 7.63
N ASP A 29 23.29 33.06 8.43
CA ASP A 29 23.32 32.80 9.87
C ASP A 29 23.36 31.31 10.16
N GLU A 30 24.11 30.92 11.20
CA GLU A 30 24.16 29.54 11.67
C GLU A 30 22.76 29.06 12.09
N GLU A 31 21.96 29.95 12.67
CA GLU A 31 20.57 29.71 13.05
C GLU A 31 19.70 29.38 11.83
N TYR A 32 19.86 30.09 10.72
CA TYR A 32 19.13 29.83 9.48
C TYR A 32 19.45 28.42 8.95
N LEU A 33 20.74 28.08 8.88
CA LEU A 33 21.19 26.75 8.48
C LEU A 33 20.68 25.67 9.45
N SER A 34 20.69 25.93 10.76
CA SER A 34 20.18 25.03 11.79
C SER A 34 18.68 24.73 11.62
N VAL A 35 17.88 25.75 11.26
CA VAL A 35 16.46 25.57 10.97
C VAL A 35 16.25 24.75 9.69
N LEU A 36 17.02 24.99 8.62
CA LEU A 36 16.97 24.19 7.39
C LEU A 36 17.28 22.70 7.66
N VAL A 37 18.31 22.41 8.46
CA VAL A 37 18.65 21.03 8.84
C VAL A 37 17.50 20.36 9.60
N LYS A 38 16.81 21.10 10.47
CA LYS A 38 15.61 20.58 11.17
C LYS A 38 14.47 20.29 10.20
N ILE A 39 14.22 21.17 9.23
CA ILE A 39 13.20 20.97 8.20
C ILE A 39 13.52 19.71 7.38
N GLN A 40 14.77 19.57 6.92
CA GLN A 40 15.21 18.42 6.15
C GLN A 40 14.98 17.11 6.92
N ARG A 41 15.34 17.06 8.20
CA ARG A 41 15.09 15.89 9.05
C ARG A 41 13.60 15.53 9.14
N ILE A 42 12.71 16.51 9.17
CA ILE A 42 11.26 16.25 9.20
C ILE A 42 10.79 15.69 7.85
N TYR A 43 11.35 16.15 6.73
CA TYR A 43 11.08 15.54 5.43
C TYR A 43 11.55 14.08 5.36
N ASP A 44 12.70 13.75 5.95
CA ASP A 44 13.17 12.36 6.07
C ASP A 44 12.16 11.52 6.87
N GLU A 45 11.66 12.03 8.00
CA GLU A 45 10.63 11.35 8.81
C GLU A 45 9.31 11.13 8.04
N ILE A 46 8.92 12.07 7.18
CA ILE A 46 7.75 11.93 6.29
C ILE A 46 8.02 10.82 5.28
N SER A 47 9.19 10.82 4.64
CA SER A 47 9.60 9.82 3.65
C SER A 47 9.56 8.40 4.24
N ASP A 48 10.15 8.20 5.41
CA ASP A 48 10.15 6.93 6.13
C ASP A 48 8.73 6.45 6.44
N THR A 49 7.88 7.37 6.94
CA THR A 49 6.48 7.07 7.25
C THR A 49 5.69 6.68 6.00
N ALA A 50 5.91 7.37 4.90
CA ALA A 50 5.26 7.09 3.62
C ALA A 50 5.71 5.74 3.04
N LEU A 51 7.02 5.44 3.11
CA LEU A 51 7.59 4.18 2.67
C LEU A 51 7.01 3.00 3.45
N GLU A 52 6.87 3.12 4.76
CA GLU A 52 6.28 2.07 5.58
C GLU A 52 4.80 1.83 5.22
N CYS A 53 4.02 2.91 5.02
CA CYS A 53 2.65 2.78 4.54
C CYS A 53 2.57 2.05 3.19
N PHE A 54 3.49 2.35 2.27
CA PHE A 54 3.54 1.71 0.97
C PHE A 54 3.86 0.22 1.07
N LYS A 55 4.80 -0.17 1.95
CA LYS A 55 5.12 -1.59 2.23
C LYS A 55 3.90 -2.34 2.81
N GLU A 56 3.17 -1.73 3.74
CA GLU A 56 1.95 -2.31 4.30
C GLU A 56 0.88 -2.53 3.21
N MET A 57 0.65 -1.52 2.37
CA MET A 57 -0.32 -1.59 1.27
C MET A 57 0.04 -2.70 0.27
N THR A 58 1.30 -2.73 -0.15
CA THR A 58 1.81 -3.76 -1.07
C THR A 58 1.64 -5.16 -0.49
N THR A 59 1.90 -5.32 0.80
CA THR A 59 1.70 -6.59 1.51
C THR A 59 0.22 -7.00 1.54
N LYS A 60 -0.70 -6.07 1.78
CA LYS A 60 -2.15 -6.34 1.76
C LYS A 60 -2.64 -6.76 0.37
N ILE A 61 -2.18 -6.08 -0.68
CA ILE A 61 -2.49 -6.43 -2.07
C ILE A 61 -2.01 -7.85 -2.36
N ARG A 62 -0.74 -8.15 -2.04
CA ARG A 62 -0.15 -9.48 -2.24
C ARG A 62 -0.95 -10.57 -1.53
N LYS A 63 -1.27 -10.38 -0.25
CA LYS A 63 -2.07 -11.35 0.54
C LYS A 63 -3.47 -11.55 -0.05
N THR A 64 -4.09 -10.48 -0.53
CA THR A 64 -5.43 -10.56 -1.13
C THR A 64 -5.40 -11.31 -2.47
N GLY A 65 -4.43 -10.99 -3.33
CA GLY A 65 -4.22 -11.70 -4.59
C GLY A 65 -3.93 -13.19 -4.37
N GLN A 66 -3.03 -13.51 -3.43
CA GLN A 66 -2.71 -14.89 -3.05
C GLN A 66 -3.96 -15.66 -2.60
N LYS A 67 -4.80 -15.08 -1.73
CA LYS A 67 -6.06 -15.72 -1.31
C LYS A 67 -7.00 -16.01 -2.46
N ARG A 68 -7.12 -15.10 -3.43
CA ARG A 68 -7.96 -15.31 -4.63
C ARG A 68 -7.43 -16.44 -5.50
N ILE A 69 -6.12 -16.50 -5.72
CA ILE A 69 -5.48 -17.57 -6.49
C ILE A 69 -5.71 -18.92 -5.82
N VAL A 70 -5.45 -19.03 -4.51
CA VAL A 70 -5.67 -20.27 -3.75
C VAL A 70 -7.13 -20.73 -3.87
N LYS A 71 -8.10 -19.82 -3.65
CA LYS A 71 -9.52 -20.15 -3.82
C LYS A 71 -9.85 -20.64 -5.24
N GLY A 72 -9.25 -20.04 -6.27
CA GLY A 72 -9.41 -20.48 -7.65
C GLY A 72 -8.87 -21.89 -7.86
N ILE A 73 -7.67 -22.18 -7.35
CA ILE A 73 -7.05 -23.51 -7.41
C ILE A 73 -7.92 -24.55 -6.69
N ASP A 74 -8.42 -24.23 -5.50
CA ASP A 74 -9.27 -25.12 -4.70
C ASP A 74 -10.59 -25.47 -5.43
N GLN A 75 -11.07 -24.58 -6.29
CA GLN A 75 -12.29 -24.79 -7.09
C GLN A 75 -12.05 -25.60 -8.37
N LEU A 76 -10.81 -25.70 -8.87
CA LEU A 76 -10.50 -26.41 -10.12
C LEU A 76 -10.98 -27.86 -10.13
N PRO A 77 -10.74 -28.69 -9.09
CA PRO A 77 -11.17 -30.09 -9.12
C PRO A 77 -12.70 -30.24 -9.25
N HIS A 78 -13.46 -29.37 -8.58
CA HIS A 78 -14.91 -29.36 -8.66
C HIS A 78 -15.40 -28.94 -10.05
N THR A 79 -14.81 -27.87 -10.62
CA THR A 79 -15.14 -27.41 -11.97
C THR A 79 -14.83 -28.48 -13.02
N ILE A 80 -13.67 -29.12 -12.94
CA ILE A 80 -13.27 -30.21 -13.84
C ILE A 80 -14.24 -31.38 -13.71
N ARG A 81 -14.55 -31.80 -12.47
CA ARG A 81 -15.49 -32.91 -12.23
C ARG A 81 -16.87 -32.64 -12.83
N ASN A 82 -17.40 -31.44 -12.63
CA ASN A 82 -18.69 -31.05 -13.18
C ASN A 82 -18.65 -31.08 -14.72
N SER A 83 -17.61 -30.51 -15.33
CA SER A 83 -17.43 -30.53 -16.79
C SER A 83 -17.34 -31.95 -17.35
N VAL A 84 -16.63 -32.86 -16.70
CA VAL A 84 -16.52 -34.27 -17.13
C VAL A 84 -17.86 -35.00 -16.98
N ASN A 85 -18.59 -34.76 -15.90
CA ASN A 85 -19.92 -35.35 -15.70
C ASN A 85 -20.91 -34.88 -16.77
N ASP A 86 -20.92 -33.58 -17.07
CA ASP A 86 -21.80 -32.99 -18.09
C ASP A 86 -21.53 -33.62 -19.47
N GLN A 87 -20.25 -33.76 -19.84
CA GLN A 87 -19.84 -34.45 -21.08
C GLN A 87 -20.26 -35.92 -21.10
N MET A 88 -20.11 -36.63 -20.00
CA MET A 88 -20.50 -38.04 -19.92
C MET A 88 -22.02 -38.22 -20.06
N ASP A 89 -22.81 -37.32 -19.47
CA ASP A 89 -24.26 -37.36 -19.58
C ASP A 89 -24.77 -36.93 -20.96
N GLU A 90 -24.03 -36.10 -21.68
CA GLU A 90 -24.25 -35.85 -23.11
C GLU A 90 -23.99 -37.13 -23.94
N ILE A 91 -22.83 -37.77 -23.77
CA ILE A 91 -22.48 -39.01 -24.46
C ILE A 91 -23.51 -40.12 -24.21
N LYS A 92 -23.96 -40.30 -22.96
CA LYS A 92 -25.03 -41.28 -22.64
C LYS A 92 -26.33 -40.95 -23.39
N ARG A 93 -26.70 -39.67 -23.48
CA ARG A 93 -27.92 -39.26 -24.21
C ARG A 93 -27.81 -39.51 -25.71
N GLU A 94 -26.62 -39.43 -26.28
CA GLU A 94 -26.38 -39.75 -27.70
C GLU A 94 -26.37 -41.26 -27.95
N LEU A 95 -25.76 -42.06 -27.06
CA LEU A 95 -25.63 -43.51 -27.22
C LEU A 95 -26.92 -44.29 -26.93
N PHE A 96 -27.79 -43.77 -26.08
CA PHE A 96 -29.04 -44.43 -25.65
C PHE A 96 -30.30 -43.72 -26.16
N LYS A 97 -30.16 -42.90 -27.21
CA LYS A 97 -31.26 -42.45 -28.07
C LYS A 97 -31.52 -43.46 -29.18
#